data_AF-A0A673LKU9-F1
#
_entry.id   AF-A0A673LKU9-F1
#
_cell.length_a   1.000
_cell.length_b   1.000
_cell.length_c   1.000
_cell.angle_alpha   90.00
_cell.angle_beta   90.00
_cell.angle_gamma   90.00
#
_symmetry.space_group_name_H-M   'P 1'
#
loop_
_entity.id
_entity.type
_entity.pdbx_description
1 polymer ?
#
loop_
_entity_poly.entity_id
_entity_poly.type
_entity_poly.pdbx_seq_one_letter_code
_entity_poly.pdbx_strand_id
1 'polypeptide(L)'
;MFVLLAAAVMNPAQGQEIKEDRVILDCEGGEDGQVKWWKDNNEDKTQKNSTFEAKAEQGTVGGFFTCEYSKINTDTGTNEVIKHKFYLKIKVCENCYELSGLAAWGIMLGDVLITGGLMLIIYICAARKSNGTQKKEISQPTGHLHNTDQLNSNALYAGLNK
;
A
#
# COMPACT_ATOMS: atom_id res chain seq x y z
N MET A 1 3.76 15.50 -30.84
CA MET A 1 4.39 15.97 -29.58
C MET A 1 3.27 16.41 -28.65
N PHE A 2 2.74 15.49 -27.86
CA PHE A 2 1.76 15.78 -26.81
C PHE A 2 2.45 15.51 -25.49
N VAL A 3 2.81 16.57 -24.78
CA VAL A 3 3.36 16.50 -23.42
C VAL A 3 2.16 16.55 -22.48
N LEU A 4 1.75 15.40 -21.96
CA LEU A 4 0.80 15.34 -20.86
C LEU A 4 1.55 15.58 -19.55
N LEU A 5 1.44 16.79 -19.03
CA LEU A 5 1.83 17.14 -17.66
C LEU A 5 0.83 16.52 -16.69
N ALA A 6 1.15 15.35 -16.14
CA ALA A 6 0.49 14.87 -14.94
C ALA A 6 1.18 15.49 -13.72
N ALA A 7 0.61 16.59 -13.21
CA ALA A 7 0.98 17.08 -11.89
C ALA A 7 0.38 16.12 -10.85
N ALA A 8 1.20 15.21 -10.33
CA ALA A 8 0.85 14.43 -9.15
C ALA A 8 1.04 15.32 -7.92
N VAL A 9 -0.06 15.87 -7.39
CA VAL A 9 -0.06 16.43 -6.03
C VAL A 9 -0.05 15.24 -5.07
N MET A 10 1.10 14.97 -4.46
CA MET A 10 1.24 14.00 -3.38
C MET A 10 0.86 14.71 -2.08
N ASN A 11 -0.36 14.48 -1.59
CA ASN A 11 -0.71 14.89 -0.24
C ASN A 11 -0.01 13.94 0.75
N PRO A 12 0.88 14.39 1.64
CA PRO A 12 1.50 13.52 2.62
C PRO A 12 0.44 12.97 3.57
N ALA A 13 0.40 11.64 3.61
CA ALA A 13 -0.18 10.77 4.62
C ALA A 13 -0.84 11.49 5.81
N GLN A 14 -2.17 11.48 5.83
CA GLN A 14 -2.89 11.54 7.09
C GLN A 14 -2.58 10.22 7.80
N GLY A 15 -1.62 10.24 8.71
CA GLY A 15 -1.44 9.20 9.70
C GLY A 15 -2.67 9.18 10.59
N GLN A 16 -3.68 8.41 10.18
CA GLN A 16 -4.83 8.11 10.99
C GLN A 16 -4.59 6.70 11.55
N GLU A 17 -4.07 6.60 12.77
CA GLU A 17 -4.20 5.38 13.57
C GLU A 17 -5.70 5.20 13.86
N ILE A 18 -6.42 4.59 12.93
CA ILE A 18 -7.79 4.17 13.16
C ILE A 18 -7.72 2.78 13.78
N LYS A 19 -7.75 2.75 15.12
CA LYS A 19 -8.02 1.54 15.91
C LYS A 19 -9.47 1.10 15.69
N GLU A 20 -9.77 0.41 14.60
CA GLU A 20 -11.10 -0.18 14.45
C GLU A 20 -11.03 -1.61 13.91
N ASP A 21 -10.74 -2.56 14.82
CA ASP A 21 -10.95 -4.01 14.65
C ASP A 21 -12.45 -4.38 14.59
N ARG A 22 -13.26 -3.56 13.91
CA ARG A 22 -14.70 -3.75 13.80
C ARG A 22 -15.17 -3.63 12.36
N VAL A 23 -16.17 -4.44 12.03
CA VAL A 23 -16.90 -4.38 10.77
C VAL A 23 -18.29 -3.87 11.08
N ILE A 24 -18.73 -2.86 10.34
CA ILE A 24 -20.10 -2.35 10.44
C ILE A 24 -20.91 -3.02 9.33
N LEU A 25 -21.92 -3.77 9.73
CA LEU A 25 -22.91 -4.35 8.85
C LEU A 25 -24.10 -3.42 8.78
N ASP A 26 -24.63 -3.21 7.58
CA ASP A 26 -25.84 -2.40 7.37
C ASP A 26 -26.98 -3.31 6.87
N CYS A 27 -28.18 -3.15 7.43
CA CYS A 27 -29.36 -3.88 7.02
C CYS A 27 -30.22 -2.99 6.11
N GLU A 28 -30.09 -3.18 4.80
CA GLU A 28 -30.81 -2.40 3.81
C GLU A 28 -32.34 -2.51 3.99
N GLY A 29 -32.98 -1.36 4.19
CA GLY A 29 -34.43 -1.24 4.43
C GLY A 29 -34.87 -1.39 5.88
N GLY A 30 -33.94 -1.66 6.80
CA GLY A 30 -34.20 -1.66 8.24
C GLY A 30 -34.17 -0.25 8.84
N GLU A 31 -35.13 0.06 9.71
CA GLU A 31 -35.16 1.31 10.49
C GLU A 31 -34.65 1.09 11.92
N ASP A 32 -33.95 2.08 12.47
CA ASP A 32 -33.46 2.03 13.85
C ASP A 32 -34.59 1.75 14.85
N GLY A 33 -34.35 0.81 15.76
CA GLY A 33 -35.32 0.35 16.76
C GLY A 33 -36.27 -0.75 16.27
N GLN A 34 -36.31 -1.05 14.97
CA GLN A 34 -37.19 -2.08 14.38
C GLN A 34 -36.43 -3.28 13.79
N VAL A 35 -35.10 -3.21 13.72
CA VAL A 35 -34.25 -4.30 13.25
C VAL A 35 -33.86 -5.23 14.40
N LYS A 36 -33.92 -6.53 14.15
CA LYS A 36 -33.34 -7.56 15.01
C LYS A 36 -32.17 -8.21 14.31
N TRP A 37 -31.15 -8.55 15.10
CA TRP A 37 -29.91 -9.15 14.61
C TRP A 37 -29.67 -10.53 15.20
N TRP A 38 -29.08 -11.42 14.42
CA TRP A 38 -28.58 -12.71 14.87
C TRP A 38 -27.14 -12.94 14.39
N LYS A 39 -26.30 -13.49 15.27
CA LYS A 39 -24.99 -14.05 14.94
C LYS A 39 -25.03 -15.56 15.20
N ASP A 40 -24.74 -16.35 14.18
CA ASP A 40 -24.72 -17.83 14.23
C ASP A 40 -26.00 -18.43 14.85
N ASN A 41 -27.15 -17.86 14.47
CA ASN A 41 -28.51 -18.19 14.94
C ASN A 41 -28.82 -17.78 16.39
N ASN A 42 -27.91 -17.10 17.10
CA ASN A 42 -28.19 -16.49 18.40
C ASN A 42 -28.62 -15.04 18.21
N GLU A 43 -29.76 -14.66 18.77
CA GLU A 43 -30.27 -13.29 18.70
C GLU A 43 -29.37 -12.36 19.52
N ASP A 44 -28.88 -11.30 18.90
CA ASP A 44 -28.19 -10.22 19.59
C ASP A 44 -29.22 -9.15 19.98
N LYS A 45 -29.51 -9.08 21.29
CA LYS A 45 -30.49 -8.16 21.86
C LYS A 45 -29.93 -6.79 22.18
N THR A 46 -28.61 -6.61 22.06
CA THR A 46 -27.94 -5.35 22.36
C THR A 46 -27.99 -4.38 21.19
N GLN A 47 -28.04 -4.93 19.96
CA GLN A 47 -28.06 -4.16 18.73
C GLN A 47 -29.48 -3.97 18.22
N LYS A 48 -29.97 -2.73 18.27
CA LYS A 48 -31.31 -2.34 17.81
C LYS A 48 -31.28 -1.42 16.60
N ASN A 49 -30.09 -0.98 16.18
CA ASN A 49 -29.95 -0.07 15.07
C ASN A 49 -29.98 -0.86 13.74
N SER A 50 -30.22 -0.14 12.66
CA SER A 50 -30.05 -0.60 11.28
C SER A 50 -28.63 -1.12 11.00
N THR A 51 -27.66 -0.67 11.80
CA THR A 51 -26.27 -1.11 11.73
C THR A 51 -25.90 -2.06 12.87
N PHE A 52 -25.05 -3.05 12.56
CA PHE A 52 -24.49 -3.99 13.52
C PHE A 52 -22.97 -3.91 13.52
N GLU A 53 -22.41 -3.58 14.69
CA GLU A 53 -20.96 -3.56 14.91
C GLU A 53 -20.46 -4.96 15.30
N ALA A 54 -19.80 -5.63 14.36
CA ALA A 54 -19.13 -6.90 14.61
C ALA A 54 -17.67 -6.65 15.00
N LYS A 55 -17.31 -6.97 16.25
CA LYS A 55 -15.92 -6.98 16.69
C LYS A 55 -15.20 -8.21 16.16
N ALA A 56 -13.95 -8.02 15.74
CA ALA A 56 -13.12 -9.13 15.30
C ALA A 56 -12.63 -9.98 16.46
N GLU A 57 -12.68 -11.29 16.27
CA GLU A 57 -12.07 -12.27 17.15
C GLU A 57 -10.75 -12.69 16.50
N GLN A 58 -9.63 -12.41 17.17
CA GLN A 58 -8.28 -12.72 16.65
C GLN A 58 -8.02 -12.12 15.24
N GLY A 59 -8.50 -10.89 15.00
CA GLY A 59 -8.35 -10.21 13.70
C GLY A 59 -9.22 -10.79 12.59
N THR A 60 -10.23 -11.60 12.91
CA THR A 60 -11.21 -12.08 11.91
C THR A 60 -12.63 -11.83 12.41
N VAL A 61 -13.46 -11.26 11.55
CA VAL A 61 -14.91 -11.28 11.69
C VAL A 61 -15.44 -12.39 10.80
N GLY A 62 -15.94 -13.46 11.43
CA GLY A 62 -16.44 -14.63 10.74
C GLY A 62 -17.78 -15.08 11.33
N GLY A 63 -18.68 -15.55 10.46
CA GLY A 63 -19.93 -16.16 10.90
C GLY A 63 -21.12 -15.85 9.99
N PHE A 64 -22.26 -16.43 10.33
CA PHE A 64 -23.53 -16.09 9.72
C PHE A 64 -24.18 -14.94 10.48
N PHE A 65 -24.51 -13.88 9.75
CA PHE A 65 -25.26 -12.76 10.27
C PHE A 65 -26.64 -12.76 9.63
N THR A 66 -27.64 -12.39 10.41
CA THR A 66 -29.01 -12.25 9.91
C THR A 66 -29.62 -10.98 10.47
N CYS A 67 -30.23 -10.17 9.61
CA CYS A 67 -31.10 -9.08 10.04
C CYS A 67 -32.55 -9.37 9.66
N GLU A 68 -33.46 -9.03 10.56
CA GLU A 68 -34.92 -9.12 10.37
C GLU A 68 -35.55 -7.78 10.65
N TYR A 69 -36.43 -7.34 9.76
CA TYR A 69 -37.23 -6.13 9.96
C TYR A 69 -38.62 -6.31 9.35
N SER A 70 -39.56 -5.48 9.78
CA SER A 70 -40.91 -5.43 9.24
C SER A 70 -41.05 -4.25 8.29
N LYS A 71 -41.64 -4.46 7.12
CA LYS A 71 -41.96 -3.40 6.16
C LYS A 71 -43.46 -3.40 5.90
N ILE A 72 -44.07 -2.21 5.89
CA ILE A 72 -45.46 -2.06 5.47
C ILE A 72 -45.48 -2.07 3.95
N ASN A 73 -46.22 -3.01 3.37
CA ASN A 73 -46.44 -3.06 1.94
C ASN A 73 -47.54 -2.04 1.59
N THR A 74 -47.20 -0.98 0.87
CA THR A 74 -48.08 0.17 0.63
C THR A 74 -49.31 -0.18 -0.20
N ASP A 75 -49.23 -1.23 -1.01
CA ASP A 75 -50.30 -1.62 -1.93
C ASP A 75 -51.37 -2.48 -1.25
N THR A 76 -50.98 -3.28 -0.25
CA THR A 76 -51.87 -4.20 0.47
C THR A 76 -52.15 -3.77 1.91
N GLY A 77 -51.40 -2.78 2.43
CA GLY A 77 -51.49 -2.33 3.82
C GLY A 77 -51.05 -3.38 4.84
N THR A 78 -50.38 -4.45 4.42
CA THR A 78 -49.97 -5.56 5.28
C THR A 78 -48.52 -5.40 5.75
N ASN A 79 -48.23 -5.84 6.97
CA ASN A 79 -46.87 -5.94 7.47
C ASN A 79 -46.20 -7.20 6.91
N GLU A 80 -45.09 -7.03 6.21
CA GLU A 80 -44.24 -8.11 5.70
C GLU A 80 -42.96 -8.19 6.53
N VAL A 81 -42.63 -9.38 7.02
CA VAL A 81 -41.38 -9.62 7.76
C VAL A 81 -40.32 -10.07 6.78
N ILE A 82 -39.27 -9.27 6.63
CA ILE A 82 -38.16 -9.50 5.73
C ILE A 82 -36.96 -9.98 6.55
N LYS A 83 -36.30 -11.05 6.07
CA LYS A 83 -35.09 -11.61 6.69
C LYS A 83 -33.97 -11.74 5.68
N HIS A 84 -32.84 -11.12 5.96
CA HIS A 84 -31.62 -11.24 5.14
C HIS A 84 -30.56 -11.97 5.92
N LYS A 85 -30.08 -13.09 5.37
CA LYS A 85 -28.98 -13.88 5.93
C LYS A 85 -27.78 -13.82 5.00
N PHE A 86 -26.62 -13.52 5.56
CA PHE A 86 -25.37 -13.45 4.80
C PHE A 86 -24.21 -14.01 5.64
N TYR A 87 -23.16 -14.47 4.95
CA TYR A 87 -21.97 -15.04 5.57
C TYR A 87 -20.81 -14.08 5.39
N LEU A 88 -20.15 -13.72 6.48
CA LEU A 88 -18.91 -12.94 6.45
C LEU A 88 -17.73 -13.82 6.84
N LYS A 89 -16.61 -13.58 6.17
CA LYS A 89 -15.28 -14.04 6.58
C LYS A 89 -14.27 -12.99 6.15
N ILE A 90 -14.12 -11.97 6.99
CA ILE A 90 -13.25 -10.83 6.74
C ILE A 90 -12.11 -10.89 7.75
N LYS A 91 -10.89 -10.82 7.26
CA LYS A 91 -9.73 -10.54 8.12
C LYS A 91 -9.62 -9.04 8.30
N VAL A 92 -9.70 -8.56 9.53
CA VAL A 92 -9.37 -7.18 9.86
C VAL A 92 -7.94 -7.18 10.40
N CYS A 93 -7.17 -6.16 10.04
CA CYS A 93 -5.82 -6.01 10.55
C CYS A 93 -5.44 -4.54 10.65
N GLU A 94 -4.84 -4.21 11.78
CA GLU A 94 -4.21 -2.92 12.03
C GLU A 94 -3.00 -2.76 11.07
N ASN A 95 -2.97 -1.68 10.28
CA ASN A 95 -1.93 -1.39 9.27
C ASN A 95 -1.84 -2.35 8.07
N CYS A 96 -2.90 -3.08 7.73
CA CYS A 96 -2.95 -3.73 6.43
C CYS A 96 -3.15 -2.69 5.33
N TYR A 97 -2.06 -2.38 4.63
CA TYR A 97 -2.14 -1.61 3.39
C TYR A 97 -2.86 -2.47 2.35
N GLU A 98 -4.06 -2.05 1.98
CA GLU A 98 -4.72 -2.53 0.78
C GLU A 98 -3.90 -2.04 -0.42
N LEU A 99 -2.90 -2.84 -0.79
CA LEU A 99 -1.98 -2.51 -1.86
C LEU A 99 -2.72 -2.68 -3.18
N SER A 100 -3.42 -1.62 -3.59
CA SER A 100 -4.02 -1.56 -4.91
C SER A 100 -2.96 -1.80 -5.97
N GLY A 101 -3.32 -2.46 -7.08
CA GLY A 101 -2.39 -2.71 -8.17
C GLY A 101 -1.67 -1.44 -8.61
N LEU A 102 -2.40 -0.32 -8.72
CA LEU A 102 -1.80 0.98 -9.06
C LEU A 102 -0.71 1.43 -8.07
N ALA A 103 -0.94 1.27 -6.77
CA ALA A 103 0.04 1.62 -5.74
C ALA A 103 1.29 0.72 -5.82
N ALA A 104 1.10 -0.59 -6.00
CA ALA A 104 2.21 -1.52 -6.20
C ALA A 104 3.06 -1.14 -7.42
N TRP A 105 2.41 -0.87 -8.55
CA TRP A 105 3.07 -0.44 -9.78
C TRP A 105 3.79 0.90 -9.62
N GLY A 106 3.18 1.86 -8.90
CA GLY A 106 3.80 3.15 -8.60
C GLY A 106 5.08 3.02 -7.78
N ILE A 107 5.10 2.15 -6.77
CA ILE A 107 6.29 1.88 -5.95
C ILE A 107 7.40 1.26 -6.83
N MET A 108 7.07 0.26 -7.64
CA MET A 108 8.05 -0.39 -8.53
C MET A 108 8.63 0.57 -9.57
N LEU A 109 7.78 1.38 -10.21
CA LEU A 109 8.23 2.39 -11.18
C LEU A 109 9.05 3.49 -10.51
N GLY A 110 8.65 3.93 -9.31
CA GLY A 110 9.38 4.90 -8.53
C GLY A 110 10.80 4.42 -8.21
N ASP A 111 10.95 3.17 -7.76
CA ASP A 111 12.25 2.57 -7.44
C ASP A 111 13.20 2.52 -8.65
N VAL A 112 12.68 2.08 -9.81
CA VAL A 112 13.45 2.02 -11.05
C VAL A 112 13.88 3.43 -11.52
N LEU A 113 12.98 4.41 -11.44
CA LEU A 113 13.29 5.79 -11.86
C LEU A 113 14.29 6.47 -10.93
N ILE A 114 14.18 6.27 -9.61
CA ILE A 114 15.11 6.84 -8.63
C ILE A 114 16.49 6.20 -8.79
N THR A 115 16.56 4.87 -8.84
CA THR A 115 17.81 4.13 -9.01
C THR A 115 18.46 4.47 -10.36
N GLY A 116 17.68 4.49 -11.45
CA GLY A 116 18.16 4.87 -12.77
C GLY A 116 18.65 6.31 -12.84
N GLY A 117 17.93 7.25 -12.23
CA GLY A 117 18.32 8.65 -12.14
C GLY A 117 19.63 8.84 -11.38
N LEU A 118 19.79 8.16 -10.24
CA LEU A 118 21.01 8.21 -9.45
C LEU A 118 22.22 7.68 -10.24
N MET A 119 22.07 6.55 -10.93
CA MET A 119 23.11 5.98 -11.80
C MET A 119 23.52 6.95 -12.90
N LEU A 120 22.56 7.61 -13.54
CA LEU A 120 22.84 8.59 -14.59
C LEU A 120 23.61 9.80 -14.06
N ILE A 121 23.24 10.32 -12.89
CA ILE A 121 23.94 11.44 -12.24
C ILE A 121 25.39 11.06 -11.94
N ILE A 122 25.60 9.89 -11.32
CA ILE A 122 26.95 9.38 -11.01
C ILE A 122 27.76 9.23 -12.29
N TYR A 123 27.18 8.63 -13.33
CA TYR A 123 27.82 8.46 -14.63
C TYR A 123 28.28 9.79 -15.23
N ILE A 124 27.40 10.80 -15.27
CA ILE A 124 27.74 12.13 -15.80
C ILE A 124 28.85 12.78 -14.97
N CYS A 125 28.77 12.71 -13.64
CA CYS A 125 29.80 13.26 -12.76
C CYS A 125 31.16 12.58 -12.95
N ALA A 126 31.18 11.25 -13.06
CA ALA A 126 32.38 10.47 -13.34
C ALA A 126 32.96 10.81 -14.73
N ALA A 127 32.11 10.88 -15.76
CA ALA A 127 32.51 11.24 -17.11
C ALA A 127 33.09 12.66 -17.19
N ARG A 128 32.46 13.63 -16.51
CA ARG A 128 32.95 15.02 -16.41
C ARG A 128 34.30 15.11 -15.69
N LYS A 129 34.53 14.28 -14.67
CA LYS A 129 35.82 14.20 -13.98
C LYS A 129 36.90 13.54 -14.84
N SER A 130 36.54 12.58 -15.69
CA SER A 130 37.49 11.95 -16.64
C SER A 130 37.92 12.88 -17.78
N ASN A 131 37.04 13.80 -18.20
CA ASN A 131 37.34 14.80 -19.25
C ASN A 131 38.10 16.03 -18.71
N GLY A 132 38.38 16.06 -17.39
CA GLY A 132 39.01 17.17 -16.69
C GLY A 132 40.50 16.98 -16.41
N THR A 133 41.31 16.47 -17.33
CA THR A 133 42.77 16.65 -17.28
C THR A 133 43.41 16.62 -18.68
N GLN A 134 43.36 17.75 -19.38
CA GLN A 134 44.44 18.22 -20.25
C GLN A 134 44.41 19.77 -20.28
N LYS A 135 44.69 20.42 -19.16
CA LYS A 135 45.41 21.72 -19.24
C LYS A 135 46.89 21.38 -19.18
N LYS A 136 47.50 21.21 -20.35
CA LYS A 136 48.94 21.37 -20.53
C LYS A 136 49.26 22.85 -20.31
N GLU A 137 50.12 23.14 -19.35
CA GLU A 137 51.02 24.28 -19.48
C GLU A 137 52.41 23.85 -19.00
N ILE A 138 53.37 24.02 -19.89
CA ILE A 138 54.77 23.60 -19.81
C ILE A 138 55.62 24.80 -19.35
N SER A 139 56.59 24.55 -18.47
CA SER A 139 57.93 25.19 -18.27
C SER A 139 58.24 25.31 -16.77
N GLN A 140 59.36 24.91 -16.15
CA GLN A 140 60.56 24.10 -16.49
C GLN A 140 61.23 23.69 -15.13
N PRO A 141 62.43 23.06 -15.10
CA PRO A 141 62.76 21.75 -14.50
C PRO A 141 63.12 21.82 -12.99
N THR A 142 63.15 20.72 -12.23
CA THR A 142 64.38 19.92 -11.98
C THR A 142 64.06 18.78 -10.99
N GLY A 143 64.54 17.56 -11.24
CA GLY A 143 64.90 16.60 -10.18
C GLY A 143 64.01 15.37 -9.96
N HIS A 144 64.16 14.35 -10.80
CA HIS A 144 64.54 12.97 -10.42
C HIS A 144 63.87 12.27 -9.19
N LEU A 145 62.88 11.39 -9.42
CA LEU A 145 62.98 9.91 -9.31
C LEU A 145 61.58 9.26 -9.18
N HIS A 146 61.42 8.19 -9.93
CA HIS A 146 60.30 7.27 -10.10
C HIS A 146 59.75 6.61 -8.81
N ASN A 147 58.42 6.50 -8.72
CA ASN A 147 57.60 5.28 -8.52
C ASN A 147 56.51 5.41 -7.44
N THR A 148 55.25 5.23 -7.81
CA THR A 148 54.22 4.71 -6.89
C THR A 148 53.32 3.76 -7.67
N ASP A 149 53.23 2.56 -7.11
CA ASP A 149 52.72 1.34 -7.71
C ASP A 149 51.27 1.41 -8.18
N GLN A 150 51.05 0.97 -9.42
CA GLN A 150 49.76 0.55 -9.95
C GLN A 150 49.46 -0.87 -9.45
N LEU A 151 48.59 -1.01 -8.44
CA LEU A 151 47.99 -2.30 -8.12
C LEU A 151 46.78 -2.55 -9.05
N ASN A 152 47.08 -3.34 -10.07
CA ASN A 152 46.24 -3.80 -11.17
C ASN A 152 45.14 -4.77 -10.69
N SER A 153 43.86 -4.41 -10.92
CA SER A 153 42.65 -5.19 -10.60
C SER A 153 42.43 -6.45 -11.47
N ASN A 154 43.50 -7.10 -11.94
CA ASN A 154 43.39 -8.32 -12.77
C ASN A 154 43.66 -9.63 -11.99
N ALA A 155 43.69 -9.60 -10.66
CA ALA A 155 44.01 -10.77 -9.84
C ALA A 155 42.79 -11.54 -9.28
N LEU A 156 41.54 -11.15 -9.56
CA LEU A 156 40.38 -11.71 -8.84
C LEU A 156 39.66 -12.91 -9.51
N TYR A 157 40.15 -13.42 -10.65
CA TYR A 157 39.50 -14.55 -11.36
C TYR A 157 40.32 -15.85 -11.44
N ALA A 158 41.43 -15.98 -10.70
CA ALA A 158 42.27 -17.19 -10.74
C ALA A 158 42.10 -18.14 -9.52
N GLY A 159 40.93 -18.12 -8.86
CA GLY A 159 40.72 -18.82 -7.58
C GLY A 159 39.59 -19.85 -7.51
N LEU A 160 39.00 -20.26 -8.65
CA LEU A 160 37.89 -21.23 -8.67
C LEU A 160 38.19 -22.39 -9.62
N ASN A 161 39.24 -23.15 -9.33
CA ASN A 161 39.29 -24.57 -9.69
C ASN A 161 40.32 -25.31 -8.81
N LYS A 162 39.86 -25.81 -7.67
CA LYS A 162 40.40 -27.03 -7.05
C LYS A 162 39.35 -27.66 -6.16
#